data_AF-A0A7E5WXQ7-F1
#
_entry.id   AF-A0A7E5WXQ7-F1
#
_cell.length_a   1.000
_cell.length_b   1.000
_cell.length_c   1.000
_cell.angle_alpha   90.00
_cell.angle_beta   90.00
_cell.angle_gamma   90.00
#
_symmetry.space_group_name_H-M   'P 1'
#
loop_
_entity.id
_entity.type
_entity.pdbx_description
1 polymer ?
#
loop_
_entity_poly.entity_id
_entity_poly.type
_entity_poly.pdbx_seq_one_letter_code
_entity_poly.pdbx_strand_id
1 'polypeptide(L)'
;MSFDKDELRDEYPDGTVRLRNPNIELMDQDILYHLALGSGSHDLVEMFGDVKFVCLGGTPKRMEQFAYTIMAEIGHKLPCGTTLHDISQFSYRYSMYKVGPVLCISHGMGIPSVGILLHEVIKLMYHAKVRDPVFFRIGTCGGIGFEGGNVIISEEAVDGNLRNIYELVSI
;
A
#
# COMPACT_ATOMS: atom_id res chain seq x y z
N MET A 1 19.98 2.55 -28.71
CA MET A 1 20.19 2.21 -27.30
C MET A 1 19.09 1.24 -26.93
N SER A 2 19.39 -0.05 -26.84
CA SER A 2 18.40 -1.06 -26.46
C SER A 2 18.13 -0.89 -24.97
N PHE A 3 16.91 -0.47 -24.60
CA PHE A 3 16.45 -0.57 -23.23
C PHE A 3 16.43 -2.05 -22.86
N ASP A 4 17.18 -2.42 -21.83
CA ASP A 4 17.18 -3.79 -21.34
C ASP A 4 15.79 -4.06 -20.75
N LYS A 5 15.07 -5.07 -21.27
CA LYS A 5 13.67 -5.32 -20.88
C LYS A 5 13.54 -5.67 -19.40
N ASP A 6 14.62 -6.12 -18.78
CA ASP A 6 14.69 -6.42 -17.35
C ASP A 6 14.83 -5.17 -16.46
N GLU A 7 15.17 -3.99 -16.99
CA GLU A 7 15.20 -2.73 -16.21
C GLU A 7 13.80 -2.12 -15.98
N LEU A 8 12.79 -2.56 -16.74
CA LEU A 8 11.42 -2.07 -16.65
C LEU A 8 10.55 -2.85 -15.66
N ARG A 9 11.04 -3.99 -15.15
CA ARG A 9 10.28 -4.85 -14.23
C ARG A 9 10.45 -4.37 -12.80
N ASP A 10 9.32 -4.17 -12.12
CA ASP A 10 9.24 -3.81 -10.69
C ASP A 10 9.33 -5.03 -9.76
N GLU A 11 9.69 -6.19 -10.33
CA GLU A 11 9.72 -7.50 -9.66
C GLU A 11 10.98 -8.26 -10.09
N TYR A 12 11.52 -9.07 -9.19
CA TYR A 12 12.52 -10.08 -9.50
C TYR A 12 11.89 -11.31 -10.18
N PRO A 13 12.66 -12.18 -10.84
CA PRO A 13 12.12 -13.37 -11.52
C PRO A 13 11.35 -14.34 -10.61
N ASP A 14 11.53 -14.26 -9.29
CA ASP A 14 10.83 -15.07 -8.29
C ASP A 14 9.55 -14.41 -7.75
N GLY A 15 9.13 -13.29 -8.35
CA GLY A 15 7.94 -12.51 -7.99
C GLY A 15 8.15 -11.55 -6.82
N THR A 16 9.34 -11.51 -6.19
CA THR A 16 9.58 -10.57 -5.09
C THR A 16 9.68 -9.14 -5.61
N VAL A 17 9.18 -8.18 -4.82
CA VAL A 17 9.24 -6.75 -5.14
C VAL A 17 10.68 -6.32 -5.38
N ARG A 18 10.93 -5.51 -6.41
CA ARG A 18 12.23 -4.89 -6.69
C ARG A 18 12.17 -3.39 -6.46
N LEU A 19 13.14 -2.86 -5.72
CA LEU A 19 13.26 -1.42 -5.50
C LEU A 19 14.14 -0.76 -6.56
N ARG A 20 13.75 0.43 -7.01
CA ARG A 20 14.56 1.29 -7.89
C ARG A 20 15.44 2.26 -7.10
N ASN A 21 16.05 1.79 -6.01
CA ASN A 21 16.97 2.56 -5.19
C ASN A 21 18.09 1.66 -4.66
N PRO A 22 19.31 1.69 -5.27
CA PRO A 22 20.40 0.80 -4.88
C PRO A 22 20.93 1.09 -3.47
N ASN A 23 20.67 2.29 -2.93
CA ASN A 23 21.18 2.67 -1.61
C ASN A 23 20.49 1.92 -0.47
N ILE A 24 19.29 1.36 -0.69
CA ILE A 24 18.55 0.63 0.37
C ILE A 24 19.30 -0.64 0.79
N GLU A 25 19.97 -1.32 -0.13
CA GLU A 25 20.75 -2.53 0.17
C GLU A 25 22.01 -2.24 0.99
N LEU A 26 22.48 -0.99 0.98
CA LEU A 26 23.67 -0.54 1.70
C LEU A 26 23.36 -0.05 3.13
N MET A 27 22.08 0.05 3.49
CA MET A 27 21.67 0.55 4.80
C MET A 27 21.68 -0.59 5.83
N ASP A 28 22.32 -0.37 6.97
CA ASP A 28 22.29 -1.31 8.10
C ASP A 28 20.85 -1.55 8.61
N GLN A 29 20.05 -0.48 8.61
CA GLN A 29 18.64 -0.50 8.98
C GLN A 29 17.86 0.52 8.15
N ASP A 30 16.66 0.14 7.73
CA ASP A 30 15.70 1.02 7.08
C ASP A 30 14.52 1.30 8.01
N ILE A 31 14.24 2.57 8.27
CA ILE A 31 13.17 3.03 9.15
C ILE A 31 12.01 3.54 8.30
N LEU A 32 10.85 2.90 8.44
CA LEU A 32 9.60 3.30 7.83
C LEU A 32 8.88 4.24 8.80
N TYR A 33 9.32 5.50 8.80
CA TYR A 33 8.98 6.48 9.83
C TYR A 33 7.48 6.72 9.94
N HIS A 34 6.78 6.85 8.81
CA HIS A 34 5.35 7.12 8.80
C HIS A 34 4.48 5.90 9.07
N LEU A 35 5.09 4.70 9.09
CA LEU A 35 4.45 3.45 9.50
C LEU A 35 4.83 3.01 10.92
N ALA A 36 5.80 3.68 11.55
CA ALA A 36 6.41 3.28 12.82
C ALA A 36 6.99 1.85 12.81
N LEU A 37 7.52 1.42 11.66
CA LEU A 37 8.14 0.11 11.45
C LEU A 37 9.61 0.28 11.05
N GLY A 38 10.39 -0.78 11.12
CA GLY A 38 11.78 -0.75 10.63
C GLY A 38 12.40 -2.13 10.53
N SER A 39 13.30 -2.32 9.56
CA SER A 39 13.90 -3.62 9.26
C SER A 39 14.76 -4.20 10.38
N GLY A 40 15.34 -3.34 11.23
CA GLY A 40 16.12 -3.76 12.40
C GLY A 40 15.32 -3.81 13.71
N SER A 41 14.07 -3.33 13.74
CA SER A 41 13.23 -3.30 14.94
C SER A 41 12.07 -4.30 14.91
N HIS A 42 11.76 -4.86 13.75
CA HIS A 42 10.62 -5.75 13.53
C HIS A 42 11.01 -6.89 12.59
N ASP A 43 10.48 -8.09 12.82
CA ASP A 43 10.57 -9.17 11.84
C ASP A 43 9.52 -8.95 10.74
N LEU A 44 9.90 -8.18 9.73
CA LEU A 44 8.99 -7.81 8.64
C LEU A 44 8.57 -9.02 7.78
N VAL A 45 9.41 -10.06 7.70
CA VAL A 45 9.10 -11.29 6.94
C VAL A 45 8.04 -12.10 7.68
N GLU A 46 8.19 -12.31 8.98
CA GLU A 46 7.17 -12.98 9.80
C GLU A 46 5.85 -12.19 9.79
N MET A 47 5.93 -10.87 9.93
CA MET A 47 4.74 -10.03 10.06
C MET A 47 3.95 -9.87 8.76
N PHE A 48 4.62 -9.80 7.60
CA PHE A 48 3.99 -9.40 6.33
C PHE A 48 4.31 -10.27 5.12
N GLY A 49 5.14 -11.32 5.24
CA GLY A 49 5.58 -12.12 4.09
C GLY A 49 4.46 -12.88 3.37
N ASP A 50 3.32 -13.09 4.03
CA ASP A 50 2.11 -13.72 3.48
C ASP A 50 1.14 -12.73 2.80
N VAL A 51 1.43 -11.42 2.80
CA VAL A 51 0.58 -10.41 2.17
C VAL A 51 0.50 -10.66 0.66
N LYS A 52 -0.70 -10.56 0.10
CA LYS A 52 -0.98 -10.64 -1.34
C LYS A 52 -1.76 -9.44 -1.86
N PHE A 53 -2.58 -8.83 -1.01
CA PHE A 53 -3.43 -7.71 -1.41
C PHE A 53 -3.17 -6.52 -0.49
N VAL A 54 -2.84 -5.37 -1.07
CA VAL A 54 -2.69 -4.11 -0.36
C VAL A 54 -3.83 -3.18 -0.76
N CYS A 55 -4.75 -2.94 0.16
CA CYS A 55 -5.91 -2.08 -0.04
C CYS A 55 -5.68 -0.74 0.63
N LEU A 56 -5.68 0.34 -0.16
CA LEU A 56 -5.45 1.71 0.27
C LEU A 56 -6.75 2.51 0.23
N GLY A 57 -6.98 3.37 1.23
CA GLY A 57 -8.12 4.28 1.21
C GLY A 57 -7.91 5.54 2.05
N GLY A 58 -8.83 6.49 1.96
CA GLY A 58 -8.62 7.84 2.52
C GLY A 58 -8.50 7.88 4.05
N THR A 59 -9.59 7.59 4.76
CA THR A 59 -9.66 7.79 6.21
C THR A 59 -9.31 6.52 7.00
N PRO A 60 -8.67 6.65 8.18
CA PRO A 60 -8.44 5.55 9.10
C PRO A 60 -9.70 4.71 9.38
N LYS A 61 -10.81 5.39 9.71
CA LYS A 61 -12.06 4.70 10.06
C LYS A 61 -12.60 3.83 8.94
N ARG A 62 -12.50 4.29 7.69
CA ARG A 62 -12.93 3.53 6.51
C ARG A 62 -12.09 2.27 6.35
N MET A 63 -10.78 2.37 6.56
CA MET A 63 -9.87 1.23 6.39
C MET A 63 -9.97 0.21 7.52
N GLU A 64 -10.24 0.67 8.75
CA GLU A 64 -10.60 -0.21 9.87
C GLU A 64 -11.88 -0.99 9.56
N GLN A 65 -12.95 -0.29 9.16
CA GLN A 65 -14.22 -0.93 8.79
C GLN A 65 -14.03 -1.92 7.63
N PHE A 66 -13.28 -1.54 6.60
CA PHE A 66 -12.96 -2.42 5.49
C PHE A 66 -12.19 -3.67 5.94
N ALA A 67 -11.25 -3.54 6.88
CA ALA A 67 -10.55 -4.69 7.44
C ALA A 67 -11.51 -5.65 8.17
N TYR A 68 -12.46 -5.15 8.98
CA TYR A 68 -13.50 -6.00 9.58
C TYR A 68 -14.40 -6.66 8.53
N THR A 69 -14.77 -5.94 7.46
CA THR A 69 -15.52 -6.52 6.34
C THR A 69 -14.75 -7.66 5.70
N ILE A 70 -13.49 -7.45 5.32
CA ILE A 70 -12.65 -8.49 4.72
C ILE A 70 -12.47 -9.68 5.66
N MET A 71 -12.29 -9.43 6.96
CA MET A 71 -12.18 -10.48 7.97
C MET A 71 -13.42 -11.40 7.97
N ALA A 72 -14.61 -10.83 7.86
CA ALA A 72 -15.85 -11.58 7.73
C ALA A 72 -15.94 -12.33 6.39
N GLU A 73 -15.64 -11.67 5.27
CA GLU A 73 -15.75 -12.23 3.92
C GLU A 73 -14.81 -13.42 3.69
N ILE A 74 -13.56 -13.34 4.16
CA ILE A 74 -12.58 -14.43 4.00
C ILE A 74 -12.63 -15.45 5.14
N GLY A 75 -13.52 -15.26 6.13
CA GLY A 75 -13.67 -16.13 7.29
C GLY A 75 -12.44 -16.15 8.21
N HIS A 76 -11.65 -15.08 8.25
CA HIS A 76 -10.47 -15.00 9.11
C HIS A 76 -10.88 -14.85 10.57
N LYS A 77 -10.41 -15.76 11.42
CA LYS A 77 -10.76 -15.78 12.85
C LYS A 77 -9.57 -15.30 13.68
N LEU A 78 -9.82 -14.27 14.48
CA LEU A 78 -8.88 -13.84 15.50
C LEU A 78 -8.92 -14.80 16.70
N PRO A 79 -7.79 -14.99 17.41
CA PRO A 79 -7.77 -15.69 18.69
C PRO A 79 -8.78 -15.11 19.68
N CYS A 80 -9.34 -15.97 20.55
CA CYS A 80 -10.29 -15.55 21.57
C CYS A 80 -9.71 -14.42 22.44
N GLY A 81 -10.47 -13.34 22.64
CA GLY A 81 -10.05 -12.18 23.43
C GLY A 81 -9.17 -11.17 22.68
N THR A 82 -8.95 -11.34 21.37
CA THR A 82 -8.19 -10.39 20.54
C THR A 82 -9.08 -9.64 19.56
N THR A 83 -8.59 -8.50 19.07
CA THR A 83 -9.27 -7.63 18.10
C THR A 83 -8.28 -7.12 17.08
N LEU A 84 -8.76 -6.60 15.94
CA LEU A 84 -7.89 -5.90 15.00
C LEU A 84 -7.26 -4.70 15.70
N HIS A 85 -5.96 -4.55 15.49
CA HIS A 85 -5.13 -3.53 16.11
C HIS A 85 -4.48 -2.69 15.02
N ASP A 86 -4.40 -1.38 15.24
CA ASP A 86 -3.71 -0.47 14.33
C ASP A 86 -2.19 -0.64 14.50
N ILE A 87 -1.56 -1.30 13.54
CA ILE A 87 -0.13 -1.63 13.55
C ILE A 87 0.71 -0.36 13.55
N SER A 88 0.25 0.70 12.89
CA SER A 88 0.98 1.97 12.75
C SER A 88 0.53 3.04 13.75
N GLN A 89 -0.14 2.67 14.84
CA GLN A 89 -0.71 3.61 15.83
C GLN A 89 0.31 4.63 16.37
N PHE A 90 1.58 4.25 16.48
CA PHE A 90 2.64 5.12 17.00
C PHE A 90 3.19 6.11 15.97
N SER A 91 2.82 5.97 14.70
CA SER A 91 3.18 6.94 13.66
C SER A 91 2.35 8.21 13.76
N TYR A 92 1.09 8.11 14.20
CA TYR A 92 0.07 9.16 14.12
C TYR A 92 -0.18 9.71 12.70
N ARG A 93 0.30 9.03 11.65
CA ARG A 93 0.20 9.49 10.25
C ARG A 93 -0.77 8.64 9.43
N TYR A 94 -0.65 7.33 9.56
CA TYR A 94 -1.49 6.36 8.87
C TYR A 94 -1.98 5.31 9.87
N SER A 95 -3.10 4.67 9.55
CA SER A 95 -3.60 3.48 10.23
C SER A 95 -3.49 2.27 9.32
N MET A 96 -3.01 1.16 9.88
CA MET A 96 -2.71 -0.08 9.18
C MET A 96 -3.31 -1.27 9.91
N TYR A 97 -4.06 -2.09 9.19
CA TYR A 97 -4.68 -3.31 9.70
C TYR A 97 -4.35 -4.48 8.77
N LYS A 98 -3.99 -5.63 9.34
CA LYS A 98 -3.72 -6.86 8.58
C LYS A 98 -4.77 -7.91 8.91
N VAL A 99 -5.28 -8.58 7.88
CA VAL A 99 -6.29 -9.64 7.98
C VAL A 99 -5.90 -10.76 7.00
N GLY A 100 -5.33 -11.85 7.53
CA GLY A 100 -4.74 -12.90 6.68
C GLY A 100 -3.78 -12.29 5.64
N PRO A 101 -3.96 -12.55 4.34
CA PRO A 101 -3.10 -12.03 3.26
C PRO A 101 -3.47 -10.60 2.81
N VAL A 102 -4.41 -9.92 3.46
CA VAL A 102 -4.88 -8.57 3.08
C VAL A 102 -4.34 -7.52 4.06
N LEU A 103 -3.70 -6.49 3.52
CA LEU A 103 -3.19 -5.34 4.25
C LEU A 103 -4.02 -4.09 3.91
N CYS A 104 -4.69 -3.51 4.90
CA CYS A 104 -5.59 -2.37 4.77
C CYS A 104 -4.92 -1.13 5.35
N ILE A 105 -4.69 -0.08 4.56
CA ILE A 105 -3.93 1.10 5.00
C ILE A 105 -4.64 2.40 4.62
N SER A 106 -4.75 3.32 5.56
CA SER A 106 -5.22 4.69 5.27
C SER A 106 -4.11 5.53 4.66
N HIS A 107 -4.41 6.40 3.70
CA HIS A 107 -3.43 7.24 3.01
C HIS A 107 -3.71 8.75 3.10
N GLY A 108 -4.68 9.18 3.92
CA GLY A 108 -5.07 10.58 4.02
C GLY A 108 -5.61 11.16 2.71
N MET A 109 -5.28 12.41 2.40
CA MET A 109 -5.76 13.12 1.21
C MET A 109 -4.61 13.72 0.39
N GLY A 110 -4.79 13.70 -0.93
CA GLY A 110 -3.89 14.33 -1.88
C GLY A 110 -2.68 13.47 -2.27
N ILE A 111 -2.06 13.89 -3.37
CA ILE A 111 -0.88 13.25 -3.98
C ILE A 111 0.31 13.17 -2.99
N PRO A 112 0.66 14.23 -2.22
CA PRO A 112 1.80 14.14 -1.32
C PRO A 112 1.64 13.07 -0.24
N SER A 113 0.43 12.93 0.33
CA SER A 113 0.17 11.98 1.40
C SER A 113 0.19 10.53 0.90
N VAL A 114 -0.41 10.22 -0.24
CA VAL A 114 -0.35 8.86 -0.80
C VAL A 114 1.05 8.51 -1.31
N GLY A 115 1.81 9.48 -1.82
CA GLY A 115 3.18 9.27 -2.28
C GLY A 115 4.12 8.79 -1.17
N ILE A 116 4.09 9.46 -0.01
CA ILE A 116 4.86 9.04 1.17
C ILE A 116 4.50 7.60 1.57
N LEU A 117 3.20 7.30 1.64
CA LEU A 117 2.74 5.97 2.02
C LEU A 117 3.23 4.90 1.02
N LEU A 118 3.07 5.14 -0.28
CA LEU A 118 3.48 4.18 -1.32
C LEU A 118 4.97 3.88 -1.23
N HIS A 119 5.82 4.89 -1.01
CA HIS A 119 7.25 4.67 -0.81
C HIS A 119 7.55 3.73 0.36
N GLU A 120 6.93 3.95 1.52
CA GLU A 120 7.20 3.10 2.70
C GLU A 120 6.57 1.71 2.59
N VAL A 121 5.37 1.59 2.01
CA VAL A 121 4.70 0.29 1.84
C VAL A 121 5.40 -0.57 0.79
N ILE A 122 5.89 0.01 -0.31
CA ILE A 122 6.66 -0.76 -1.30
C ILE A 122 7.98 -1.27 -0.68
N LYS A 123 8.66 -0.45 0.13
CA LYS A 123 9.82 -0.90 0.91
C LYS A 123 9.45 -1.97 1.93
N LEU A 124 8.30 -1.86 2.58
CA LEU A 124 7.79 -2.91 3.49
C LEU A 124 7.62 -4.25 2.74
N MET A 125 6.98 -4.24 1.56
CA MET A 125 6.80 -5.45 0.74
C MET A 125 8.15 -6.04 0.32
N TYR A 126 9.12 -5.19 -0.03
CA TYR A 126 10.49 -5.59 -0.36
C TYR A 126 11.19 -6.28 0.82
N HIS A 127 11.19 -5.65 2.01
CA HIS A 127 11.85 -6.20 3.20
C HIS A 127 11.16 -7.47 3.70
N ALA A 128 9.84 -7.55 3.57
CA ALA A 128 9.03 -8.71 3.94
C ALA A 128 9.12 -9.88 2.92
N LYS A 129 9.82 -9.70 1.79
CA LYS A 129 9.94 -10.70 0.71
C LYS A 129 8.59 -11.16 0.15
N VAL A 130 7.64 -10.21 0.09
CA VAL A 130 6.32 -10.45 -0.48
C VAL A 130 6.45 -10.71 -1.98
N ARG A 131 5.70 -11.71 -2.46
CA ARG A 131 5.67 -12.11 -3.87
C ARG A 131 4.37 -11.67 -4.54
N ASP A 132 4.48 -11.04 -5.69
CA ASP A 132 3.38 -10.63 -6.57
C ASP A 132 2.28 -9.85 -5.82
N PRO A 133 2.60 -8.80 -5.01
CA PRO A 133 1.57 -8.05 -4.30
C PRO A 133 0.70 -7.24 -5.26
N VAL A 134 -0.62 -7.31 -5.08
CA VAL A 134 -1.58 -6.52 -5.86
C VAL A 134 -2.08 -5.35 -5.03
N PHE A 135 -1.99 -4.14 -5.59
CA PHE A 135 -2.40 -2.90 -4.93
C PHE A 135 -3.75 -2.43 -5.45
N PHE A 136 -4.65 -2.09 -4.52
CA PHE A 136 -5.94 -1.50 -4.80
C PHE A 136 -6.11 -0.17 -4.09
N ARG A 137 -6.66 0.83 -4.78
CA ARG A 137 -7.13 2.07 -4.16
C ARG A 137 -8.65 2.06 -4.13
N ILE A 138 -9.23 2.19 -2.93
CA ILE A 138 -10.66 2.29 -2.71
C ILE A 138 -10.98 3.69 -2.19
N GLY A 139 -11.74 4.45 -2.97
CA GLY A 139 -11.95 5.87 -2.72
C GLY A 139 -13.32 6.36 -3.14
N THR A 140 -13.53 7.65 -2.93
CA THR A 140 -14.69 8.39 -3.40
C THR A 140 -14.27 9.31 -4.53
N CYS A 141 -15.13 9.54 -5.51
CA CYS A 141 -14.89 10.46 -6.61
C CYS A 141 -16.18 11.18 -7.00
N GLY A 142 -16.05 12.28 -7.75
CA GLY A 142 -17.18 12.91 -8.43
C GLY A 142 -17.39 12.25 -9.79
N GLY A 143 -18.57 11.70 -10.03
CA GLY A 143 -18.94 11.13 -11.33
C GLY A 143 -19.37 12.22 -12.32
N ILE A 144 -18.92 12.12 -13.57
CA ILE A 144 -19.39 12.98 -14.68
C ILE A 144 -20.31 12.14 -15.56
N GLY A 145 -21.58 12.54 -15.67
CA GLY A 145 -22.57 11.81 -16.47
C GLY A 145 -23.11 10.53 -15.82
N PHE A 146 -22.90 10.36 -14.51
CA PHE A 146 -23.40 9.22 -13.73
C PHE A 146 -24.20 9.70 -12.52
N GLU A 147 -25.21 8.93 -12.13
CA GLU A 147 -25.94 9.16 -10.88
C GLU A 147 -25.08 8.80 -9.65
N GLY A 148 -25.44 9.37 -8.49
CA GLY A 148 -24.76 9.05 -7.23
C GLY A 148 -24.90 7.57 -6.86
N GLY A 149 -23.81 6.96 -6.37
CA GLY A 149 -23.78 5.55 -5.94
C GLY A 149 -23.16 4.58 -6.95
N ASN A 150 -22.88 5.04 -8.18
CA ASN A 150 -22.16 4.23 -9.17
C ASN A 150 -20.70 3.97 -8.77
N VAL A 151 -20.22 2.75 -9.02
CA VAL A 151 -18.82 2.34 -8.80
C VAL A 151 -18.08 2.41 -10.12
N ILE A 152 -16.96 3.14 -10.14
CA ILE A 152 -16.12 3.31 -11.32
C ILE A 152 -14.80 2.57 -11.10
N ILE A 153 -14.42 1.74 -12.08
CA ILE A 153 -13.10 1.11 -12.15
C ILE A 153 -12.26 1.93 -13.12
N SER A 154 -11.17 2.52 -12.62
CA SER A 154 -10.27 3.33 -13.44
C SER A 154 -9.55 2.46 -14.48
N GLU A 155 -9.70 2.80 -15.76
CA GLU A 155 -8.88 2.25 -16.84
C GLU A 155 -7.53 2.99 -16.93
N GLU A 156 -7.57 4.33 -16.84
CA GLU A 156 -6.39 5.19 -16.83
C GLU A 156 -6.50 6.27 -15.74
N ALA A 157 -5.36 6.83 -15.33
CA ALA A 157 -5.29 8.00 -14.47
C ALA A 157 -4.73 9.18 -15.27
N VAL A 158 -5.55 10.22 -15.45
CA VAL A 158 -5.19 11.40 -16.27
C VAL A 158 -4.97 12.66 -15.44
N ASP A 159 -4.14 13.57 -15.95
CA ASP A 159 -3.96 14.91 -15.41
C ASP A 159 -5.12 15.85 -15.78
N GLY A 160 -5.03 17.12 -15.37
CA GLY A 160 -6.05 18.14 -15.70
C GLY A 160 -6.20 18.45 -17.20
N ASN A 161 -5.26 18.02 -18.03
CA ASN A 161 -5.29 18.16 -19.49
C ASN A 161 -5.70 16.84 -20.19
N LEU A 162 -6.21 15.86 -19.44
CA LEU A 162 -6.61 14.54 -19.92
C LEU A 162 -5.46 13.70 -20.51
N ARG A 163 -4.23 13.93 -20.04
CA ARG A 163 -3.06 13.15 -20.43
C ARG A 163 -2.79 12.07 -19.37
N ASN A 164 -2.54 10.84 -19.79
CA ASN A 164 -2.14 9.74 -18.91
C ASN A 164 -0.65 9.88 -18.52
N ILE A 165 -0.36 10.91 -17.74
CA ILE A 165 0.98 11.22 -17.21
C ILE A 165 0.88 11.66 -15.76
N TYR A 166 1.95 11.41 -15.00
CA TYR A 166 2.10 11.94 -13.65
C TYR A 166 3.27 12.93 -13.63
N GLU A 167 2.97 14.21 -13.37
CA GLU A 167 3.96 15.28 -13.26
C GLU A 167 3.70 16.07 -11.96
N LEU A 168 4.73 16.19 -11.13
CA LEU A 168 4.70 17.06 -9.96
C LEU A 168 5.22 18.44 -10.38
N VAL A 169 4.31 19.36 -10.63
CA VAL A 169 4.68 20.76 -10.91
C VAL A 169 5.08 21.41 -9.59
N SER A 170 6.32 21.89 -9.51
CA SER A 170 6.72 22.80 -8.43
C SER A 170 5.97 24.12 -8.60
N ILE A 171 5.09 24.42 -7.65
CA ILE A 171 4.45 25.74 -7.49
C ILE A 171 5.40 26.75 -6.87
#